data_AF-A0A2H0L4C9-F1
#
_entry.id   AF-A0A2H0L4C9-F1
#
_cell.length_a   1.000
_cell.length_b   1.000
_cell.length_c   1.000
_cell.angle_alpha   90.00
_cell.angle_beta   90.00
_cell.angle_gamma   90.00
#
_symmetry.space_group_name_H-M   'P 1'
#
loop_
_entity.id
_entity.type
_entity.pdbx_description
1 polymer ?
#
loop_
_entity_poly.entity_id
_entity_poly.type
_entity_poly.pdbx_seq_one_letter_code
_entity_poly.pdbx_strand_id
1 'polypeptide(L)'
;MKLTQKQSGFTLIEITVAITVFMIFTGIVLSSFIHLIGVQIEANRYRKVYSELNEILALISTDVKEYAIDYNCFKTAVCDPNIHNYQVQAFVSKDGLERHILSAKTKTVEELDFVDLEYAVQTRASRQNEWPAVIYRKLDTANTEFLQFDLTLRPTSNPYDVETRIDSKNLYQPSLTINALARAKAYPDRPGISMQTTVSSRFYNVRF
;
A
#
# COMPACT_ATOMS: atom_id res chain seq x y z
N MET A 1 62.05 16.07 53.53
CA MET A 1 60.93 16.78 54.18
C MET A 1 59.72 16.66 53.25
N LYS A 2 58.76 15.78 53.57
CA LYS A 2 57.58 15.56 52.73
C LYS A 2 56.47 16.52 53.19
N LEU A 3 56.09 17.47 52.32
CA LEU A 3 54.90 18.29 52.50
C LEU A 3 53.67 17.39 52.35
N THR A 4 53.06 17.01 53.45
CA THR A 4 51.74 16.36 53.46
C THR A 4 50.72 17.39 53.01
N GLN A 5 50.35 17.32 51.73
CA GLN A 5 49.30 18.12 51.14
C GLN A 5 47.97 17.72 51.80
N LYS A 6 47.42 18.60 52.64
CA LYS A 6 46.08 18.44 53.23
C LYS A 6 45.08 18.29 52.07
N GLN A 7 44.53 17.09 51.88
CA GLN A 7 43.36 16.92 51.02
C GLN A 7 42.17 17.57 51.73
N SER A 8 41.77 18.75 51.28
CA SER A 8 40.52 19.36 51.74
C SER A 8 39.37 18.49 51.21
N GLY A 9 38.63 17.86 52.12
CA GLY A 9 37.38 17.19 51.76
C GLY A 9 36.37 18.20 51.21
N PHE A 10 35.56 17.78 50.24
CA PHE A 10 34.44 18.57 49.74
C PHE A 10 33.50 18.93 50.88
N THR A 11 33.03 20.17 50.89
CA THR A 11 32.02 20.61 51.85
C THR A 11 30.67 19.98 51.53
N LEU A 12 29.83 19.75 52.54
CA LEU A 12 28.48 19.20 52.36
C LEU A 12 27.62 20.06 51.41
N ILE A 13 27.87 21.36 51.39
CA ILE A 13 27.21 22.32 50.48
C ILE A 13 27.64 22.06 49.03
N GLU A 14 28.94 21.90 48.77
CA GLU A 14 29.45 21.61 47.41
C GLU A 14 28.92 20.29 46.86
N ILE A 15 28.80 19.25 47.70
CA ILE A 15 28.20 17.96 47.30
C ILE A 15 26.72 18.15 46.94
N THR A 16 25.98 18.94 47.72
CA THR A 16 24.55 19.19 47.47
C THR A 16 24.34 19.94 46.16
N VAL A 17 25.16 20.97 45.90
CA VAL A 17 25.12 21.72 44.64
C VAL A 17 25.52 20.83 43.45
N ALA A 18 26.51 19.96 43.60
CA ALA A 18 26.91 19.03 42.56
C ALA A 18 25.78 18.03 42.21
N ILE A 19 25.08 17.50 43.22
CA ILE A 19 23.97 16.56 43.03
C ILE A 19 22.79 17.24 42.32
N THR A 20 22.43 18.47 42.69
CA THR A 20 21.29 19.16 42.06
C THR A 20 21.57 19.48 40.60
N VAL A 21 22.78 19.98 40.29
CA VAL A 21 23.20 20.20 38.90
C VAL A 21 23.18 18.89 38.11
N PHE A 22 23.71 17.81 38.69
CA PHE A 22 23.69 16.48 38.06
C PHE A 22 22.26 15.96 37.81
N MET A 23 21.33 16.16 38.74
CA MET A 23 19.93 15.78 38.56
C MET A 23 19.27 16.56 37.43
N ILE A 24 19.52 17.87 37.32
CA ILE A 24 18.98 18.70 36.23
C ILE A 24 19.48 18.18 34.88
N PHE A 25 20.79 17.94 34.75
CA PHE A 25 21.36 17.39 33.52
C PHE A 25 20.79 16.01 33.19
N THR A 26 20.69 15.12 34.18
CA THR A 26 20.12 13.78 33.99
C THR A 26 18.66 13.85 33.55
N GLY A 27 17.88 14.78 34.12
CA GLY A 27 16.49 15.00 33.73
C GLY A 27 16.35 15.44 32.27
N ILE A 28 17.19 16.36 31.81
CA ILE A 28 17.21 16.81 30.41
C ILE A 28 17.58 15.66 29.46
N VAL A 29 18.60 14.88 29.82
CA VAL A 29 19.05 13.72 29.02
C VAL A 29 17.96 12.65 28.95
N LEU A 30 17.31 12.33 30.07
CA LEU A 30 16.24 11.34 30.11
C LEU A 30 15.02 11.77 29.29
N SER A 31 14.61 13.05 29.38
CA SER A 31 13.53 13.59 28.57
C SER A 31 13.83 13.47 27.07
N SER A 32 15.05 13.82 26.68
CA SER A 32 15.51 13.69 25.28
C SER A 32 15.52 12.23 24.82
N PHE A 33 15.96 11.32 25.68
CA PHE A 33 15.99 9.88 25.39
C PHE A 33 14.59 9.30 25.19
N ILE A 34 13.65 9.62 26.07
CA ILE A 34 12.25 9.19 25.94
C ILE A 34 11.64 9.70 24.64
N HIS A 35 11.90 10.97 24.30
CA HIS A 35 11.43 11.54 23.05
C HIS A 35 11.99 10.82 21.81
N LEU A 36 13.30 10.55 21.79
CA LEU A 36 13.94 9.82 20.68
C LEU A 36 13.38 8.41 20.51
N ILE A 37 13.12 7.69 21.60
CA ILE A 37 12.48 6.37 21.53
C ILE A 37 11.09 6.47 20.91
N GLY A 38 10.29 7.46 21.32
CA GLY A 38 8.96 7.68 20.76
C GLY A 38 9.01 7.87 19.25
N VAL A 39 9.91 8.73 18.77
CA VAL A 39 10.12 8.97 17.33
C VAL A 39 10.58 7.71 16.60
N GLN A 40 11.49 6.92 17.18
CA GLN A 40 11.98 5.68 16.55
C GLN A 40 10.88 4.62 16.43
N ILE A 41 10.02 4.49 17.44
CA ILE A 41 8.87 3.60 17.42
C ILE A 41 7.89 4.03 16.34
N GLU A 42 7.58 5.33 16.25
CA GLU A 42 6.70 5.88 15.23
C GLU A 42 7.26 5.67 13.82
N ALA A 43 8.54 5.96 13.60
CA ALA A 43 9.21 5.72 12.32
C ALA A 43 9.18 4.24 11.91
N ASN A 44 9.41 3.32 12.85
CA ASN A 44 9.33 1.89 12.57
C ASN A 44 7.92 1.43 12.21
N ARG A 45 6.86 2.08 12.73
CA ARG A 45 5.48 1.78 12.34
C ARG A 45 5.19 2.24 10.92
N TYR A 46 5.56 3.48 10.57
CA TYR A 46 5.41 3.97 9.20
C TYR A 46 6.18 3.11 8.20
N ARG A 47 7.37 2.62 8.57
CA ARG A 47 8.13 1.67 7.73
C ARG A 47 7.37 0.37 7.46
N LYS A 48 6.64 -0.18 8.45
CA LYS A 48 5.82 -1.39 8.25
C LYS A 48 4.67 -1.14 7.30
N VAL A 49 3.92 -0.06 7.50
CA VAL A 49 2.82 0.34 6.60
C VAL A 49 3.35 0.58 5.18
N TYR A 50 4.45 1.30 5.05
CA TYR A 50 5.13 1.55 3.78
C TYR A 50 5.57 0.25 3.10
N SER A 51 6.10 -0.72 3.85
CA SER A 51 6.53 -2.02 3.32
C SER A 51 5.35 -2.83 2.79
N GLU A 52 4.29 -3.00 3.59
CA GLU A 52 3.09 -3.74 3.19
C GLU A 52 2.41 -3.09 1.97
N LEU A 53 2.36 -1.76 1.93
CA LEU A 53 1.78 -1.04 0.80
C LEU A 53 2.61 -1.22 -0.47
N ASN A 54 3.94 -1.18 -0.38
CA ASN A 54 4.80 -1.45 -1.53
C ASN A 54 4.70 -2.88 -2.03
N GLU A 55 4.52 -3.86 -1.14
CA GLU A 55 4.32 -5.25 -1.54
C GLU A 55 3.06 -5.41 -2.38
N ILE A 56 1.96 -4.79 -1.96
CA ILE A 56 0.69 -4.78 -2.70
C ILE A 56 0.83 -4.02 -4.03
N LEU A 57 1.44 -2.84 -4.03
CA LEU A 57 1.68 -2.09 -5.26
C LEU A 57 2.61 -2.85 -6.22
N ALA A 58 3.59 -3.58 -5.71
CA ALA A 58 4.50 -4.40 -6.50
C ALA A 58 3.78 -5.61 -7.11
N LEU A 59 2.90 -6.27 -6.35
CA LEU A 59 2.05 -7.35 -6.86
C LEU A 59 1.21 -6.86 -8.04
N ILE A 60 0.46 -5.76 -7.84
CA ILE A 60 -0.41 -5.21 -8.91
C ILE A 60 0.43 -4.68 -10.07
N SER A 61 1.59 -4.06 -9.80
CA SER A 61 2.49 -3.60 -10.85
C SER A 61 3.02 -4.76 -11.70
N THR A 62 3.27 -5.91 -11.07
CA THR A 62 3.68 -7.14 -11.75
C THR A 62 2.54 -7.64 -12.62
N ASP A 63 1.31 -7.71 -12.09
CA ASP A 63 0.14 -8.11 -12.86
C ASP A 63 -0.08 -7.21 -14.08
N VAL A 64 -0.02 -5.88 -13.94
CA VAL A 64 -0.19 -4.95 -15.06
C VAL A 64 0.91 -5.12 -16.13
N LYS A 65 2.13 -5.48 -15.73
CA LYS A 65 3.27 -5.67 -16.65
C LYS A 65 3.23 -7.03 -17.36
N GLU A 66 2.79 -8.07 -16.66
CA GLU A 66 2.84 -9.47 -17.11
C GLU A 66 1.54 -9.95 -17.75
N TYR A 67 0.43 -9.28 -17.47
CA TYR A 67 -0.90 -9.57 -18.00
C TYR A 67 -1.45 -8.34 -18.74
N ALA A 68 -2.35 -8.59 -19.67
CA ALA A 68 -3.09 -7.53 -20.34
C ALA A 68 -4.34 -7.19 -19.56
N ILE A 69 -4.81 -5.96 -19.67
CA ILE A 69 -6.02 -5.51 -19.00
C ILE A 69 -7.25 -6.15 -19.68
N ASP A 70 -8.09 -6.85 -18.91
CA ASP A 70 -9.30 -7.51 -19.42
C ASP A 70 -10.46 -6.51 -19.52
N TYR A 71 -10.50 -5.79 -20.64
CA TYR A 71 -11.59 -4.86 -20.94
C TYR A 71 -12.96 -5.54 -21.13
N ASN A 72 -12.99 -6.83 -21.42
CA ASN A 72 -14.24 -7.57 -21.57
C ASN A 72 -14.87 -7.86 -20.21
N CYS A 73 -14.08 -7.95 -19.14
CA CYS A 73 -14.63 -8.15 -17.80
C CYS A 73 -15.58 -7.02 -17.40
N PHE A 74 -15.33 -5.76 -17.80
CA PHE A 74 -16.21 -4.63 -17.49
C PHE A 74 -17.61 -4.73 -18.12
N LYS A 75 -17.79 -5.61 -19.11
CA LYS A 75 -19.10 -5.92 -19.71
C LYS A 75 -19.83 -7.04 -18.97
N THR A 76 -19.18 -7.69 -18.02
CA THR A 76 -19.72 -8.81 -17.23
C THR A 76 -20.05 -8.35 -15.83
N ALA A 77 -21.04 -8.97 -15.19
CA ALA A 77 -21.46 -8.61 -13.84
C ALA A 77 -20.33 -8.72 -12.78
N VAL A 78 -19.29 -9.52 -13.04
CA VAL A 78 -18.17 -9.74 -12.13
C VAL A 78 -17.30 -8.49 -11.96
N CYS A 79 -17.07 -7.73 -13.03
CA CYS A 79 -16.26 -6.51 -12.99
C CYS A 79 -17.07 -5.27 -13.35
N ASP A 80 -18.41 -5.33 -13.28
CA ASP A 80 -19.24 -4.16 -13.53
C ASP A 80 -19.22 -3.24 -12.29
N PRO A 81 -18.60 -2.05 -12.39
CA PRO A 81 -18.52 -1.12 -11.27
C PRO A 81 -19.89 -0.54 -10.87
N ASN A 82 -20.93 -0.69 -11.69
CA ASN A 82 -22.27 -0.18 -11.38
C ASN A 82 -23.11 -1.15 -10.53
N ILE A 83 -22.79 -2.44 -10.60
CA ILE A 83 -23.49 -3.48 -9.82
C ILE A 83 -22.90 -3.57 -8.39
N HIS A 84 -21.73 -2.97 -8.19
CA HIS A 84 -20.85 -3.28 -7.09
C HIS A 84 -20.22 -1.99 -6.55
N ASN A 85 -20.47 -1.66 -5.27
CA ASN A 85 -19.82 -0.54 -4.56
C ASN A 85 -18.31 -0.78 -4.31
N TYR A 86 -17.64 -1.46 -5.23
CA TYR A 86 -16.24 -1.85 -5.13
C TYR A 86 -15.57 -1.74 -6.49
N GLN A 87 -14.31 -1.32 -6.50
CA GLN A 87 -13.55 -1.16 -7.73
C GLN A 87 -12.92 -2.50 -8.09
N VAL A 88 -13.15 -2.96 -9.32
CA VAL A 88 -12.61 -4.24 -9.81
C VAL A 88 -11.73 -3.99 -11.02
N GLN A 89 -10.55 -4.59 -11.02
CA GLN A 89 -9.69 -4.64 -12.20
C GLN A 89 -9.29 -6.09 -12.47
N ALA A 90 -9.61 -6.56 -13.68
CA ALA A 90 -9.18 -7.85 -14.16
C ALA A 90 -8.01 -7.73 -15.15
N PHE A 91 -7.12 -8.71 -15.09
CA PHE A 91 -5.98 -8.87 -15.96
C PHE A 91 -5.97 -10.29 -16.53
N VAL A 92 -5.70 -10.43 -17.82
CA VAL A 92 -5.70 -11.69 -18.55
C VAL A 92 -4.33 -11.97 -19.15
N SER A 93 -3.92 -13.22 -19.02
CA SER A 93 -2.65 -13.75 -19.53
C SER A 93 -2.57 -13.69 -21.05
N LYS A 94 -1.35 -13.79 -21.60
CA LYS A 94 -1.13 -13.72 -23.07
C LYS A 94 -1.84 -14.85 -23.82
N ASP A 95 -1.85 -16.03 -23.22
CA ASP A 95 -2.50 -17.23 -23.75
C ASP A 95 -4.02 -17.18 -23.55
N GLY A 96 -4.51 -16.29 -22.68
CA GLY A 96 -5.91 -16.10 -22.38
C GLY A 96 -6.49 -17.20 -21.49
N LEU A 97 -5.65 -17.98 -20.80
CA LEU A 97 -6.09 -19.12 -20.00
C LEU A 97 -6.15 -18.80 -18.50
N GLU A 98 -5.36 -17.83 -18.06
CA GLU A 98 -5.32 -17.33 -16.68
C GLU A 98 -5.82 -15.89 -16.60
N ARG A 99 -6.60 -15.59 -15.56
CA ARG A 99 -7.13 -14.26 -15.25
C ARG A 99 -6.93 -13.94 -13.77
N HIS A 100 -6.31 -12.81 -13.50
CA HIS A 100 -6.15 -12.24 -12.18
C HIS A 100 -7.21 -11.16 -11.98
N ILE A 101 -7.85 -11.12 -10.82
CA ILE A 101 -8.89 -10.15 -10.49
C ILE A 101 -8.52 -9.51 -9.16
N LEU A 102 -8.35 -8.20 -9.19
CA LEU A 102 -8.20 -7.36 -8.01
C LEU A 102 -9.53 -6.69 -7.72
N SER A 103 -9.98 -6.75 -6.47
CA SER A 103 -11.19 -6.10 -5.98
C SER A 103 -10.84 -5.26 -4.76
N ALA A 104 -11.30 -4.01 -4.76
CA ALA A 104 -11.15 -3.06 -3.67
C ALA A 104 -12.54 -2.69 -3.16
N LYS A 105 -12.94 -3.31 -2.03
CA LYS A 105 -14.28 -3.20 -1.49
C LYS A 105 -14.35 -2.23 -0.33
N THR A 106 -15.10 -1.15 -0.51
CA THR A 106 -15.37 -0.19 0.55
C THR A 106 -16.32 -0.81 1.58
N LYS A 107 -15.93 -0.72 2.85
CA LYS A 107 -16.68 -1.17 4.01
C LYS A 107 -16.74 -0.04 5.03
N THR A 108 -17.94 0.38 5.36
CA THR A 108 -18.16 1.35 6.44
C THR A 108 -18.30 0.60 7.77
N VAL A 109 -17.47 0.95 8.75
CA VAL A 109 -17.55 0.44 10.14
C VAL A 109 -17.53 1.64 11.06
N GLU A 110 -18.57 1.83 11.87
CA GLU A 110 -18.63 2.91 12.87
C GLU A 110 -18.36 4.30 12.26
N GLU A 111 -19.01 4.62 11.14
CA GLU A 111 -18.85 5.89 10.38
C GLU A 111 -17.47 6.11 9.73
N LEU A 112 -16.57 5.12 9.81
CA LEU A 112 -15.30 5.13 9.11
C LEU A 112 -15.35 4.21 7.88
N ASP A 113 -14.94 4.74 6.73
CA ASP A 113 -14.79 3.95 5.52
C ASP A 113 -13.40 3.30 5.46
N PHE A 114 -13.40 1.99 5.26
CA PHE A 114 -12.23 1.16 5.06
C PHE A 114 -12.31 0.46 3.71
N VAL A 115 -11.17 0.01 3.20
CA VAL A 115 -11.12 -0.80 1.98
C VAL A 115 -10.55 -2.18 2.30
N ASP A 116 -11.34 -3.20 2.03
CA ASP A 116 -10.89 -4.59 2.01
C ASP A 116 -10.39 -4.90 0.59
N LEU A 117 -9.11 -5.27 0.49
CA LEU A 117 -8.52 -5.74 -0.76
C LEU A 117 -8.70 -7.24 -0.90
N GLU A 118 -9.17 -7.65 -2.06
CA GLU A 118 -9.41 -9.04 -2.41
C GLU A 118 -8.74 -9.35 -3.75
N TYR A 119 -8.22 -10.56 -3.85
CA TYR A 119 -7.51 -11.06 -5.02
C TYR A 119 -8.02 -12.44 -5.39
N ALA A 120 -8.27 -12.66 -6.68
CA ALA A 120 -8.69 -13.94 -7.21
C ALA A 120 -7.87 -14.31 -8.44
N VAL A 121 -7.61 -15.60 -8.59
CA VAL A 121 -7.00 -16.18 -9.80
C VAL A 121 -7.98 -17.18 -10.38
N GLN A 122 -8.17 -17.10 -11.69
CA GLN A 122 -9.04 -18.00 -12.44
C GLN A 122 -8.27 -18.61 -13.59
N THR A 123 -8.44 -19.91 -13.76
CA THR A 123 -7.82 -20.67 -14.85
C THR A 123 -8.89 -21.40 -15.63
N ARG A 124 -8.79 -21.40 -16.95
CA ARG A 124 -9.66 -22.18 -17.85
C ARG A 124 -8.81 -23.05 -18.77
N ALA A 125 -9.36 -24.21 -19.15
CA ALA A 125 -8.64 -25.17 -20.00
C ALA A 125 -8.48 -24.71 -21.46
N SER A 126 -9.39 -23.86 -21.94
CA SER A 126 -9.34 -23.31 -23.30
C SER A 126 -10.05 -21.96 -23.39
N ARG A 127 -9.75 -21.17 -24.43
CA ARG A 127 -10.33 -19.84 -24.66
C ARG A 127 -11.84 -19.85 -24.92
N GLN A 128 -12.37 -20.97 -25.41
CA GLN A 128 -13.80 -21.12 -25.67
C GLN A 128 -14.59 -21.41 -24.39
N ASN A 129 -13.92 -21.84 -23.32
CA ASN A 129 -14.60 -22.09 -22.06
C ASN A 129 -14.88 -20.76 -21.34
N GLU A 130 -16.04 -20.69 -20.70
CA GLU A 130 -16.36 -19.61 -19.78
C GLU A 130 -15.40 -19.60 -18.59
N TRP A 131 -15.22 -18.42 -18.00
CA TRP A 131 -14.47 -18.31 -16.76
C TRP A 131 -15.23 -19.03 -15.64
N PRO A 132 -14.54 -19.79 -14.77
CA PRO A 132 -15.18 -20.40 -13.60
C PRO A 132 -15.73 -19.33 -12.65
N ALA A 133 -16.43 -19.76 -11.59
CA ALA A 133 -16.83 -18.85 -10.52
C ALA A 133 -15.60 -18.19 -9.87
N VAL A 134 -15.74 -16.93 -9.42
CA VAL A 134 -14.65 -16.20 -8.75
C VAL A 134 -14.59 -16.60 -7.29
N ILE A 135 -13.40 -16.98 -6.83
CA ILE A 135 -13.14 -17.25 -5.42
C ILE A 135 -12.13 -16.21 -4.94
N TYR A 136 -12.64 -15.17 -4.28
CA TYR A 136 -11.83 -14.10 -3.73
C TYR A 136 -11.08 -14.56 -2.48
N ARG A 137 -9.81 -14.17 -2.38
CA ARG A 137 -8.99 -14.28 -1.18
C ARG A 137 -8.69 -12.88 -0.68
N LYS A 138 -8.89 -12.66 0.61
CA LYS A 138 -8.52 -11.38 1.23
C LYS A 138 -7.00 -11.21 1.19
N LEU A 139 -6.53 -10.08 0.69
CA LEU A 139 -5.16 -9.62 0.84
C LEU A 139 -5.02 -9.09 2.26
N ASP A 140 -4.72 -9.98 3.20
CA ASP A 140 -4.61 -9.61 4.61
C ASP A 140 -3.28 -8.90 4.89
N THR A 141 -3.39 -7.68 5.38
CA THR A 141 -2.27 -6.87 5.84
C THR A 141 -2.17 -6.95 7.36
N ALA A 142 -1.06 -7.41 7.90
CA ALA A 142 -0.92 -7.61 9.34
C ALA A 142 -1.01 -6.29 10.12
N ASN A 143 -0.40 -5.22 9.62
CA ASN A 143 -0.28 -3.96 10.35
C ASN A 143 -1.02 -2.79 9.70
N THR A 144 -1.45 -2.94 8.45
CA THR A 144 -2.01 -1.86 7.63
C THR A 144 -3.51 -1.98 7.47
N GLU A 145 -4.20 -0.85 7.48
CA GLU A 145 -5.59 -0.73 7.05
C GLU A 145 -5.69 0.31 5.93
N PHE A 146 -6.46 -0.01 4.89
CA PHE A 146 -6.68 0.91 3.77
C PHE A 146 -7.90 1.77 4.06
N LEU A 147 -7.72 3.08 3.94
CA LEU A 147 -8.80 4.08 4.01
C LEU A 147 -9.35 4.37 2.61
N GLN A 148 -8.48 4.33 1.61
CA GLN A 148 -8.84 4.59 0.21
C GLN A 148 -7.96 3.73 -0.69
N PHE A 149 -8.55 3.20 -1.75
CA PHE A 149 -7.83 2.46 -2.78
C PHE A 149 -8.53 2.64 -4.12
N ASP A 150 -7.97 3.53 -4.94
CA ASP A 150 -8.52 3.86 -6.25
C ASP A 150 -7.67 3.30 -7.39
N LEU A 151 -8.36 2.73 -8.36
CA LEU A 151 -7.86 2.15 -9.59
C LEU A 151 -8.41 2.97 -10.76
N THR A 152 -7.53 3.76 -11.38
CA THR A 152 -7.89 4.57 -12.55
C THR A 152 -7.23 3.99 -13.79
N LEU A 153 -8.05 3.43 -14.68
CA LEU A 153 -7.62 2.87 -15.96
C LEU A 153 -7.67 3.94 -17.08
N ARG A 154 -6.62 4.01 -17.90
CA ARG A 154 -6.59 4.79 -19.14
C ARG A 154 -5.99 3.96 -20.29
N PRO A 155 -6.55 3.99 -21.51
CA PRO A 155 -7.84 4.56 -21.87
C PRO A 155 -9.01 3.76 -21.29
N THR A 156 -10.17 4.39 -21.14
CA THR A 156 -11.40 3.74 -20.67
C THR A 156 -12.01 2.81 -21.72
N SER A 157 -11.85 3.14 -23.01
CA SER A 157 -12.21 2.28 -24.13
C SER A 157 -11.13 1.24 -24.41
N ASN A 158 -11.53 0.04 -24.85
CA ASN A 158 -10.62 -1.06 -25.17
C ASN A 158 -9.67 -0.67 -26.35
N PRO A 159 -8.35 -0.51 -26.10
CA PRO A 159 -7.39 -0.21 -27.16
C PRO A 159 -6.98 -1.45 -27.98
N TYR A 160 -7.40 -2.64 -27.56
CA TYR A 160 -7.10 -3.90 -28.25
C TYR A 160 -8.08 -4.24 -29.37
N ASP A 161 -9.23 -3.56 -29.43
CA ASP A 161 -10.27 -3.82 -30.42
C ASP A 161 -9.78 -3.50 -31.85
N VAL A 162 -10.19 -4.33 -32.81
CA VAL A 162 -9.72 -4.26 -34.20
C VAL A 162 -10.31 -3.05 -34.91
N GLU A 163 -11.55 -2.67 -34.57
CA GLU A 163 -12.23 -1.51 -35.16
C GLU A 163 -11.58 -0.19 -34.71
N THR A 164 -11.25 -0.05 -33.43
CA THR A 164 -10.59 1.16 -32.89
C THR A 164 -9.13 1.30 -33.34
N ARG A 165 -8.48 0.21 -33.76
CA ARG A 165 -7.11 0.22 -34.28
C ARG A 165 -6.96 0.81 -35.68
N ILE A 166 -7.94 0.61 -36.55
CA ILE A 166 -7.83 1.01 -37.96
C ILE A 166 -7.94 2.54 -38.08
N ASP A 167 -8.74 3.18 -37.21
CA ASP A 167 -8.97 4.62 -37.23
C ASP A 167 -8.09 5.43 -36.26
N SER A 168 -7.48 4.81 -35.25
CA SER A 168 -6.64 5.55 -34.29
C SER A 168 -5.18 5.62 -34.74
N LYS A 169 -4.76 6.82 -35.16
CA LYS A 169 -3.33 7.17 -35.37
C LYS A 169 -2.49 7.05 -34.09
N ASN A 170 -3.12 6.89 -32.93
CA ASN A 170 -2.49 6.78 -31.62
C ASN A 170 -2.82 5.42 -30.99
N LEU A 171 -1.91 4.46 -31.11
CA LEU A 171 -1.93 3.23 -30.32
C LEU A 171 -1.61 3.58 -28.86
N TYR A 172 -2.63 3.86 -28.05
CA TYR A 172 -2.44 4.16 -26.64
C TYR A 172 -2.11 2.89 -25.86
N GLN A 173 -0.98 2.92 -25.17
CA GLN A 173 -0.61 1.89 -24.20
C GLN A 173 -1.51 2.03 -22.97
N PRO A 174 -2.27 0.99 -22.58
CA PRO A 174 -3.11 1.09 -21.42
C PRO A 174 -2.27 1.19 -20.14
N SER A 175 -2.66 2.09 -19.25
CA SER A 175 -2.01 2.37 -17.98
C SER A 175 -3.02 2.36 -16.84
N LEU A 176 -2.61 1.77 -15.72
CA LEU A 176 -3.36 1.76 -14.48
C LEU A 176 -2.67 2.66 -13.48
N THR A 177 -3.37 3.69 -13.01
CA THR A 177 -2.97 4.51 -11.88
C THR A 177 -3.63 3.96 -10.61
N ILE A 178 -2.82 3.70 -9.59
CA ILE A 178 -3.25 3.18 -8.29
C ILE A 178 -2.99 4.29 -7.27
N ASN A 179 -4.04 4.74 -6.59
CA ASN A 179 -3.93 5.66 -5.46
C ASN A 179 -4.35 4.91 -4.19
N ALA A 180 -3.47 4.81 -3.21
CA ALA A 180 -3.76 4.12 -1.96
C ALA A 180 -3.49 5.06 -0.79
N LEU A 181 -4.45 5.15 0.14
CA LEU A 181 -4.29 5.79 1.44
C LEU A 181 -4.42 4.70 2.50
N ALA A 182 -3.38 4.53 3.30
CA ALA A 182 -3.36 3.48 4.32
C ALA A 182 -2.74 3.97 5.62
N ARG A 183 -3.19 3.43 6.75
CA ARG A 183 -2.66 3.76 8.08
C ARG A 183 -2.36 2.49 8.87
N ALA A 184 -1.73 2.66 10.03
CA ALA A 184 -1.44 1.54 10.91
C ALA A 184 -2.67 1.16 11.74
N LYS A 185 -3.10 -0.11 11.69
CA LYS A 185 -4.22 -0.66 12.46
C LYS A 185 -4.16 -0.35 13.95
N ALA A 186 -2.96 -0.33 14.52
CA ALA A 186 -2.76 -0.10 15.95
C ALA A 186 -2.97 1.37 16.38
N TYR A 187 -3.10 2.32 15.45
CA TYR A 187 -3.17 3.76 15.74
C TYR A 187 -4.11 4.48 14.76
N PRO A 188 -5.44 4.34 14.92
CA PRO A 188 -6.42 4.90 14.00
C PRO A 188 -6.40 6.44 13.95
N ASP A 189 -6.00 7.10 15.04
CA ASP A 189 -5.99 8.56 15.15
C ASP A 189 -4.83 9.24 14.41
N ARG A 190 -3.90 8.45 13.85
CA ARG A 190 -2.72 8.98 13.16
C ARG A 190 -2.98 9.15 11.66
N PRO A 191 -2.38 10.17 11.03
CA PRO A 191 -2.54 10.38 9.59
C PRO A 191 -2.01 9.17 8.81
N GLY A 192 -2.72 8.81 7.75
CA GLY A 192 -2.30 7.75 6.84
C GLY A 192 -1.15 8.18 5.92
N ILE A 193 -0.50 7.18 5.33
CA ILE A 193 0.43 7.33 4.21
C ILE A 193 -0.38 7.23 2.92
N SER A 194 -0.24 8.23 2.05
CA SER A 194 -0.74 8.16 0.68
C SER A 194 0.39 7.77 -0.27
N MET A 195 0.12 6.83 -1.17
CA MET A 195 0.98 6.53 -2.30
C MET A 195 0.19 6.51 -3.60
N GLN A 196 0.85 6.95 -4.65
CA GLN A 196 0.35 6.90 -6.00
C GLN A 196 1.41 6.27 -6.90
N THR A 197 1.00 5.31 -7.72
CA THR A 197 1.84 4.74 -8.77
C THR A 197 1.06 4.61 -10.05
N THR A 198 1.74 4.74 -11.19
CA THR A 198 1.13 4.51 -12.51
C THR A 198 1.97 3.49 -13.25
N VAL A 199 1.32 2.41 -13.68
CA VAL A 199 1.96 1.29 -14.36
C VAL A 199 1.33 1.13 -15.74
N SER A 200 2.16 1.12 -16.77
CA SER A 200 1.71 0.90 -18.15
C SER A 200 1.89 -0.57 -18.53
N SER A 201 0.87 -1.14 -19.17
CA SER A 201 0.87 -2.53 -19.61
C SER A 201 1.82 -2.71 -20.79
N ARG A 202 2.69 -3.72 -20.76
CA ARG A 202 3.68 -3.98 -21.84
C ARG A 202 3.08 -4.70 -23.05
N PHE A 203 1.77 -4.79 -23.09
CA PHE A 203 1.04 -5.53 -24.10
C PHE A 203 0.65 -4.64 -25.25
N TYR A 204 1.29 -4.91 -26.38
CA TYR A 204 0.93 -4.35 -27.66
C TYR A 204 0.21 -5.43 -28.44
N ASN A 205 -0.95 -5.06 -28.98
CA ASN A 205 -1.63 -5.81 -30.00
C ASN A 205 -2.15 -7.23 -29.68
N VAL A 206 -2.65 -7.51 -28.46
CA VAL A 206 -3.19 -8.83 -28.12
C VAL A 206 -4.60 -9.04 -28.68
N ARG A 207 -4.92 -10.27 -29.12
CA ARG A 207 -6.28 -10.72 -29.45
C ARG A 207 -6.74 -11.71 -28.37
N PHE A 208 -7.76 -11.32 -27.61
CA PHE A 208 -8.41 -12.15 -26.60
C PHE A 208 -9.65 -12.81 -27.18
#